data_AF-A0A0B1ST47-F1
#
_entry.id   AF-A0A0B1ST47-F1
#
_cell.length_a   1.000
_cell.length_b   1.000
_cell.length_c   1.000
_cell.angle_alpha   90.00
_cell.angle_beta   90.00
_cell.angle_gamma   90.00
#
_symmetry.space_group_name_H-M   'P 1'
#
loop_
_entity.id
_entity.type
_entity.pdbx_description
1 polymer ?
#
loop_
_entity_poly.entity_id
_entity_poly.type
_entity_poly.pdbx_seq_one_letter_code
_entity_poly.pdbx_strand_id
1 'polypeptide(L)' 'MRKFLLFFLIAAVSSSAVNYSDEFARNFMFPLSAAAYSDDPEHCLANRFANATEYANSSSFHEVALN' A
#
# COMPACT_ATOMS: atom_id res chain seq x y z
N MET A 1 -36.95 -7.24 -1.21
CA MET A 1 -35.70 -7.79 -0.61
C MET A 1 -34.42 -7.13 -1.16
N ARG A 2 -34.18 -7.08 -2.49
CA ARG A 2 -32.94 -6.50 -3.08
C ARG A 2 -32.64 -5.02 -2.77
N LYS A 3 -33.68 -4.17 -2.64
CA LYS A 3 -33.52 -2.74 -2.29
C LYS A 3 -33.02 -2.52 -0.85
N PHE A 4 -33.38 -3.42 0.07
CA PHE A 4 -32.95 -3.34 1.47
C PHE A 4 -31.46 -3.66 1.62
N LEU A 5 -30.96 -4.59 0.80
CA LEU A 5 -29.55 -4.97 0.74
C LEU A 5 -28.67 -3.80 0.24
N LEU A 6 -29.14 -3.05 -0.75
CA LEU A 6 -28.44 -1.85 -1.24
C LEU A 6 -28.36 -0.75 -0.17
N PHE A 7 -29.42 -0.53 0.61
CA PHE A 7 -29.40 0.43 1.72
C PHE A 7 -28.42 0.03 2.84
N PHE A 8 -28.34 -1.27 3.15
CA PHE A 8 -27.38 -1.79 4.14
C PHE A 8 -25.93 -1.60 3.69
N LEU A 9 -25.63 -1.82 2.41
CA LEU A 9 -24.29 -1.61 1.85
C LEU A 9 -23.87 -0.14 1.90
N ILE A 10 -24.78 0.79 1.58
CA ILE A 10 -24.48 2.24 1.62
C ILE A 10 -24.24 2.72 3.06
N ALA A 11 -25.02 2.22 4.03
CA ALA A 11 -24.85 2.57 5.44
C ALA A 11 -23.50 2.07 6.01
N ALA A 12 -23.04 0.89 5.59
CA ALA A 12 -21.79 0.30 6.07
C ALA A 12 -20.52 1.08 5.64
N VAL A 13 -20.58 1.83 4.54
CA VAL A 13 -19.42 2.60 4.01
C VAL A 13 -19.25 3.96 4.72
N SER A 14 -20.18 4.35 5.59
CA SER A 14 -20.23 5.71 6.18
C SER A 14 -19.22 5.97 7.31
N SER A 15 -18.34 5.02 7.63
CA SER A 15 -17.42 5.16 8.77
C SER A 15 -16.04 4.57 8.50
N SER A 16 -15.24 5.31 7.74
CA SER A 16 -13.78 5.39 7.90
C SER A 16 -13.26 6.48 6.98
N ALA A 17 -13.40 7.74 7.41
CA ALA A 17 -12.57 8.79 6.84
C ALA A 17 -11.14 8.51 7.30
N VAL A 18 -10.41 7.67 6.54
CA VAL A 18 -8.98 7.50 6.72
C VAL A 18 -8.37 8.89 6.50
N ASN A 19 -7.85 9.49 7.55
CA ASN A 19 -7.21 10.79 7.44
C ASN A 19 -5.96 10.63 6.59
N TYR A 20 -6.04 11.10 5.33
CA TYR A 20 -4.88 11.16 4.47
C TYR A 20 -3.80 12.01 5.17
N SER A 21 -2.61 11.43 5.31
CA SER A 21 -1.43 12.14 5.79
C SER A 21 -0.45 12.25 4.63
N ASP A 22 -0.17 13.49 4.20
CA ASP A 22 0.81 13.73 3.15
C ASP A 22 2.20 13.25 3.57
N GLU A 23 2.53 13.40 4.85
CA GLU A 23 3.79 12.89 5.40
C GLU A 23 3.90 11.38 5.23
N PHE A 24 2.84 10.62 5.56
CA PHE A 24 2.83 9.17 5.35
C PHE A 24 2.91 8.82 3.86
N ALA A 25 2.10 9.46 3.02
CA ALA A 25 2.06 9.17 1.59
C ALA A 25 3.41 9.44 0.89
N ARG A 26 4.07 10.55 1.22
CA ARG A 26 5.32 10.97 0.58
C ARG A 26 6.55 10.27 1.14
N ASN A 27 6.59 10.01 2.45
CA ASN A 27 7.77 9.44 3.08
C ASN A 27 7.77 7.91 3.14
N PHE A 28 6.60 7.27 3.02
CA PHE A 28 6.46 5.82 3.13
C PHE A 28 5.89 5.22 1.84
N MET A 29 4.65 5.57 1.48
CA MET A 29 3.96 4.91 0.36
C MET A 29 4.65 5.14 -0.99
N PHE A 30 5.07 6.37 -1.27
CA PHE A 30 5.74 6.73 -2.52
C PHE A 30 7.08 5.98 -2.74
N PRO A 31 8.05 5.97 -1.81
CA PRO A 31 9.27 5.20 -2.00
C PRO A 31 9.04 3.68 -2.03
N LEU A 32 8.08 3.15 -1.25
CA LEU A 32 7.71 1.73 -1.29
C LEU A 32 7.15 1.32 -2.66
N SER A 33 6.28 2.16 -3.23
CA SER A 33 5.74 1.90 -4.56
C SER A 33 6.82 2.00 -5.63
N ALA A 34 7.75 2.95 -5.56
CA ALA A 34 8.89 2.99 -6.48
C ALA A 34 9.78 1.74 -6.39
N ALA A 35 10.07 1.27 -5.17
CA ALA A 35 10.89 0.08 -4.94
C ALA A 35 10.21 -1.20 -5.49
N ALA A 36 8.88 -1.31 -5.42
CA ALA A 36 8.15 -2.49 -5.90
C ALA A 36 8.32 -2.78 -7.40
N TYR A 37 8.62 -1.76 -8.22
CA TYR A 37 8.87 -1.88 -9.66
C TYR A 37 10.37 -1.80 -10.03
N SER A 38 11.26 -1.71 -9.04
CA SER A 38 12.71 -1.69 -9.26
C SER A 38 13.27 -3.10 -9.33
N ASP A 39 14.28 -3.31 -10.17
CA ASP A 39 15.06 -4.56 -10.18
C ASP A 39 15.94 -4.71 -8.91
N ASP A 40 16.17 -3.60 -8.20
CA ASP A 40 16.91 -3.55 -6.94
C ASP A 40 16.12 -2.75 -5.88
N PRO A 41 15.12 -3.38 -5.22
CA PRO A 41 14.29 -2.73 -4.21
C PRO A 41 15.07 -2.40 -2.92
N GLU A 42 16.06 -3.20 -2.56
CA GLU A 42 16.87 -2.99 -1.36
C GLU A 42 17.66 -1.68 -1.45
N HIS A 43 18.31 -1.44 -2.60
CA HIS A 43 19.03 -0.19 -2.82
C HIS A 43 18.10 1.04 -2.78
N CYS A 44 16.87 0.92 -3.31
CA CYS A 44 15.89 2.00 -3.26
C CYS A 44 15.44 2.35 -1.84
N LEU A 45 15.38 1.37 -0.93
CA LEU A 45 14.85 1.53 0.42
C LEU A 45 15.94 1.80 1.47
N ALA A 46 17.20 1.44 1.19
CA ALA A 46 18.32 1.46 2.14
C ALA A 46 18.51 2.80 2.87
N ASN A 47 18.31 3.93 2.20
CA ASN A 47 18.47 5.26 2.80
C ASN A 47 17.17 5.83 3.40
N ARG A 48 16.03 5.14 3.22
CA ARG A 48 14.70 5.65 3.59
C ARG A 48 14.06 4.94 4.77
N PHE A 49 14.37 3.66 4.93
CA PHE A 49 13.82 2.83 6.00
C PHE A 49 14.95 2.19 6.81
N ALA A 50 15.44 2.94 7.81
CA ALA A 50 16.43 2.41 8.74
C ALA A 50 15.82 1.26 9.56
N ASN A 51 16.49 0.10 9.60
CA ASN A 51 16.04 -1.12 10.29
C ASN A 51 14.79 -1.78 9.68
N ALA A 52 14.51 -1.56 8.40
CA ALA A 52 13.55 -2.42 7.71
C ALA A 52 14.14 -3.84 7.57
N THR A 53 13.37 -4.85 7.94
CA THR A 53 13.68 -6.25 7.64
C THR A 53 13.19 -6.57 6.24
N GLU A 54 14.11 -6.90 5.35
CA GLU A 54 13.80 -7.51 4.06
C GLU A 54 13.21 -8.92 4.31
N TYR A 55 12.06 -9.21 3.71
CA TYR A 55 11.58 -10.57 3.64
C TYR A 55 12.23 -11.21 2.42
N ALA A 56 13.05 -12.25 2.63
CA ALA A 56 13.92 -12.89 1.62
C ALA A 56 13.20 -13.53 0.39
N ASN A 57 11.89 -13.32 0.25
CA ASN A 57 11.11 -13.66 -0.95
C ASN A 57 10.53 -12.36 -1.58
N SER A 58 11.42 -11.41 -1.84
CA SER A 58 11.12 -10.13 -2.50
C SER A 58 10.66 -10.30 -3.96
N SER A 59 10.89 -11.47 -4.56
CA SER A 59 10.36 -11.86 -5.88
C SER A 59 8.83 -11.81 -5.98
N SER A 60 8.10 -11.77 -4.85
CA SER A 60 6.63 -11.59 -4.86
C SER A 60 6.17 -10.16 -5.17
N PHE A 61 7.00 -9.13 -4.95
CA PHE A 61 6.61 -7.74 -5.27
C PHE A 61 6.52 -7.49 -6.78
N HIS A 62 7.31 -8.21 -7.58
CA HIS A 62 7.31 -8.09 -9.04
C HIS A 62 5.98 -8.61 -9.66
N GLU A 63 5.34 -9.63 -9.07
CA GLU A 63 4.02 -10.11 -9.50
C GLU A 63 2.87 -9.18 -9.06
N VAL A 64 2.96 -8.55 -7.89
CA VAL A 64 1.91 -7.62 -7.39
C VAL A 64 1.92 -6.29 -8.16
N ALA A 65 3.07 -5.88 -8.69
CA ALA A 65 3.22 -4.68 -9.50
C ALA A 65 2.59 -4.80 -10.90
N LEU A 66 2.51 -6.01 -11.46
CA LEU A 66 2.16 -6.22 -12.87
C LEU A 66 0.75 -6.79 -13.08
N ASN A 67 -0.05 -6.97 -12.02
CA ASN A 67 -1.41 -7.50 -12.07
C ASN A 67 -2.44 -6.55 -11.44
#